data_AF-A0A1V9Y6N4-F1
#
_entry.id   AF-A0A1V9Y6N4-F1
#
_cell.length_a   1.000
_cell.length_b   1.000
_cell.length_c   1.000
_cell.angle_alpha   90.00
_cell.angle_beta   90.00
_cell.angle_gamma   90.00
#
_symmetry.space_group_name_H-M   'P 1'
#
loop_
_entity.id
_entity.type
_entity.pdbx_description
1 polymer ?
#
loop_
_entity_poly.entity_id
_entity_poly.type
_entity_poly.pdbx_seq_one_letter_code
_entity_poly.pdbx_strand_id
1 'polypeptide(L)'
;MSKFIPVPVSLLEERTTQALTILGYTSEEATIIRRVLLYAQLRGNTQGVVKLVTKNLDKSPESNVNPIYIEKESPTIATVNGNQHCGMLVLQRSTDIAIAKAKAQGVSVVTCRTSTGAIGYYANEIARQGCIGFIFTGSPELVAPTGSKMPLFGTNPLALGFPRSNSEEPLVMDLATSAISYFAVILAKIAKEKIPEGVAVDKQGNVTTNPAAVHAILPFGGHKGSALALAVELLSNALAGGAIHDKDNANDWASCVIAIDPTQFYPQMAQFTTRVEETLQRVKTADKMPNVKTIWLPGERGNAIYRKHVVEGKIPMEEGLWNQLQEFTALGGLVVVGFAAVPFVKHAMSRFQPAITNALSGPKPELPSKRVAVILSGAGVYDGTEIQEAVSCLIHLSKANATVQMFAPNIDQHHVINHLTGDVTNETRNVLVESARIARGKVEQLEALKVEDFDAVIVPGGFGAAKNLSSFAFDGAKMNVQPQVAATLTSFHANKKPIGLMCIAPVIGANLFPGAQLTLGHRTGAAWSNGGASDAIEAMNAVVVEKDSDEILVDATNKIVSAPAYMYDAGTPGSIYDNIGKLVEEVVRMD
;
A
#
# COMPACT_ATOMS: atom_id res chain seq x y z
N MET A 1 -7.64 28.14 -0.62
CA MET A 1 -7.07 27.94 -1.96
C MET A 1 -5.64 27.45 -1.78
N SER A 2 -5.25 26.35 -2.44
CA SER A 2 -3.87 25.88 -2.42
C SER A 2 -2.94 26.95 -3.02
N LYS A 3 -1.86 27.28 -2.31
CA LYS A 3 -0.84 28.23 -2.78
C LYS A 3 0.11 27.51 -3.73
N PHE A 4 0.33 28.10 -4.91
CA PHE A 4 1.27 27.58 -5.91
C PHE A 4 2.54 28.44 -5.92
N ILE A 5 3.69 27.78 -5.98
CA ILE A 5 5.01 28.41 -6.02
C ILE A 5 5.76 28.00 -7.29
N PRO A 6 6.58 28.89 -7.88
CA PRO A 6 7.40 28.55 -9.03
C PRO A 6 8.63 27.73 -8.60
N VAL A 7 8.76 26.52 -9.12
CA VAL A 7 9.88 25.60 -8.83
C VAL A 7 10.72 25.42 -10.09
N PRO A 8 12.07 25.58 -10.05
CA PRO A 8 12.94 25.27 -11.18
C PRO A 8 12.80 23.82 -11.63
N VAL A 9 12.68 23.57 -12.94
CA VAL A 9 12.53 22.21 -13.49
C VAL A 9 13.74 21.35 -13.17
N SER A 10 14.96 21.91 -13.27
CA SER A 10 16.20 21.22 -12.90
C SER A 10 16.21 20.78 -11.43
N LEU A 11 15.72 21.63 -10.53
CA LEU A 11 15.63 21.31 -9.11
C LEU A 11 14.59 20.22 -8.84
N LEU A 12 13.45 20.25 -9.55
CA LEU A 12 12.45 19.18 -9.48
C LEU A 12 13.02 17.83 -9.97
N GLU A 13 13.79 17.83 -11.06
CA GLU A 13 14.50 16.66 -11.58
C GLU A 13 15.50 16.07 -10.59
N GLU A 14 16.31 16.95 -9.98
CA GLU A 14 17.27 16.59 -8.94
C GLU A 14 16.56 15.94 -7.75
N ARG A 15 15.55 16.61 -7.19
CA ARG A 15 14.80 16.13 -6.02
C ARG A 15 14.04 14.83 -6.32
N THR A 16 13.50 14.68 -7.52
CA THR A 16 12.86 13.43 -7.96
C THR A 16 13.86 12.28 -7.99
N THR A 17 15.06 12.52 -8.54
CA THR A 17 16.12 11.51 -8.61
C THR A 17 16.57 11.11 -7.20
N GLN A 18 16.81 12.11 -6.34
CA GLN A 18 17.23 11.91 -4.96
C GLN A 18 16.20 11.12 -4.15
N ALA A 19 14.91 11.42 -4.32
CA ALA A 19 13.82 10.67 -3.70
C ALA A 19 13.83 9.19 -4.13
N LEU A 20 14.03 8.91 -5.42
CA LEU A 20 14.07 7.53 -5.93
C LEU A 20 15.30 6.76 -5.40
N THR A 21 16.45 7.42 -5.26
CA THR A 21 17.63 6.83 -4.64
C THR A 21 17.38 6.47 -3.18
N ILE A 22 16.73 7.36 -2.43
CA ILE A 22 16.33 7.11 -1.03
C ILE A 22 15.39 5.91 -0.92
N LEU A 23 14.48 5.73 -1.88
CA LEU A 23 13.58 4.58 -1.97
C LEU A 23 14.30 3.27 -2.37
N GLY A 24 15.62 3.30 -2.60
CA GLY A 24 16.43 2.12 -2.89
C GLY A 24 16.50 1.71 -4.37
N TYR A 25 16.06 2.57 -5.29
CA TYR A 25 16.19 2.31 -6.73
C TYR A 25 17.62 2.55 -7.22
N THR A 26 18.10 1.72 -8.16
CA THR A 26 19.39 1.96 -8.83
C THR A 26 19.31 3.21 -9.71
N SER A 27 20.46 3.73 -10.13
CA SER A 27 20.53 4.89 -11.05
C SER A 27 19.74 4.65 -12.36
N GLU A 28 19.79 3.44 -12.90
CA GLU A 28 19.06 3.04 -14.10
C GLU A 28 17.54 3.00 -13.84
N GLU A 29 17.11 2.36 -12.75
CA GLU A 29 15.70 2.27 -12.37
C GLU A 29 15.11 3.66 -12.08
N ALA A 30 15.83 4.48 -11.31
CA ALA A 30 15.44 5.83 -10.97
C ALA A 30 15.30 6.70 -12.23
N THR A 31 16.17 6.51 -13.22
CA THR A 31 16.07 7.22 -14.50
C THR A 31 14.77 6.88 -15.23
N ILE A 32 14.38 5.61 -15.28
CA ILE A 32 13.13 5.18 -15.93
C ILE A 32 11.92 5.74 -15.18
N ILE A 33 11.85 5.55 -13.87
CA ILE A 33 10.72 6.01 -13.04
C ILE A 33 10.57 7.53 -13.12
N ARG A 34 11.69 8.28 -13.03
CA ARG A 34 11.69 9.74 -13.16
C ARG A 34 11.12 10.20 -14.50
N ARG A 35 11.45 9.54 -15.62
CA ARG A 35 10.92 9.92 -16.95
C ARG A 35 9.40 9.82 -17.00
N VAL A 36 8.83 8.76 -16.43
CA VAL A 36 7.37 8.58 -16.35
C VAL A 36 6.72 9.65 -15.47
N LEU A 37 7.28 9.91 -14.28
CA LEU A 37 6.76 10.91 -13.35
C LEU A 37 6.80 12.33 -13.94
N LEU A 38 7.92 12.72 -14.54
CA LEU A 38 8.09 14.05 -15.11
C LEU A 38 7.33 14.24 -16.41
N TYR A 39 7.12 13.16 -17.20
CA TYR A 39 6.22 13.21 -18.34
C TYR A 39 4.82 13.69 -17.92
N ALA A 40 4.30 13.15 -16.82
CA ALA A 40 3.02 13.54 -16.25
C ALA A 40 3.06 14.95 -15.64
N GLN A 41 4.03 15.19 -14.75
CA GLN A 41 4.13 16.43 -13.98
C GLN A 41 4.25 17.66 -14.88
N LEU A 42 5.14 17.62 -15.87
CA LEU A 42 5.40 18.75 -16.75
C LEU A 42 4.25 19.02 -17.74
N ARG A 43 3.33 18.07 -17.92
CA ARG A 43 2.11 18.22 -18.75
C ARG A 43 0.85 18.57 -17.94
N GLY A 44 0.99 18.78 -16.63
CA GLY A 44 -0.13 19.08 -15.73
C GLY A 44 -1.03 17.87 -15.44
N ASN A 45 -0.49 16.65 -15.53
CA ASN A 45 -1.20 15.41 -15.19
C ASN A 45 -0.94 15.04 -13.71
N THR A 46 -1.95 14.49 -13.04
CA THR A 46 -1.91 14.14 -11.61
C THR A 46 -1.11 12.86 -11.29
N GLN A 47 -0.61 12.12 -12.29
CA GLN A 47 0.21 10.90 -12.10
C GLN A 47 1.71 11.19 -11.94
N GLY A 48 2.08 12.44 -11.60
CA GLY A 48 3.46 12.92 -11.46
C GLY A 48 4.07 12.69 -10.06
N VAL A 49 4.88 13.64 -9.60
CA VAL A 49 5.77 13.48 -8.42
C VAL A 49 5.05 13.27 -7.10
N VAL A 50 3.74 13.50 -7.03
CA VAL A 50 2.90 13.16 -5.86
C VAL A 50 3.05 11.70 -5.44
N LYS A 51 3.32 10.79 -6.38
CA LYS A 51 3.52 9.36 -6.08
C LYS A 51 4.74 9.07 -5.20
N LEU A 52 5.74 9.96 -5.18
CA LEU A 52 6.95 9.82 -4.36
C LEU A 52 6.67 10.03 -2.86
N VAL A 53 5.63 10.81 -2.53
CA VAL A 53 5.32 11.18 -1.13
C VAL A 53 4.13 10.40 -0.55
N THR A 54 3.54 9.49 -1.32
CA THR A 54 2.33 8.73 -0.93
C THR A 54 2.61 7.23 -0.70
N LYS A 55 3.85 6.81 -0.44
CA LYS A 55 4.29 5.39 -0.30
C LYS A 55 3.98 4.46 -1.49
N ASN A 56 3.45 5.00 -2.59
CA ASN A 56 3.04 4.24 -3.76
C ASN A 56 4.22 3.79 -4.64
N LEU A 57 5.44 4.17 -4.29
CA LEU A 57 6.68 3.84 -4.99
C LEU A 57 7.72 3.24 -4.02
N ASP A 58 7.30 2.72 -2.87
CA ASP A 58 8.21 2.01 -1.98
C ASP A 58 8.72 0.75 -2.70
N LYS A 59 10.05 0.56 -2.72
CA LYS A 59 10.67 -0.57 -3.43
C LYS A 59 10.45 -1.86 -2.65
N SER A 60 9.85 -2.86 -3.30
CA SER A 60 9.68 -4.20 -2.72
C SER A 60 11.05 -4.87 -2.53
N PRO A 61 11.33 -5.48 -1.36
CA PRO A 61 12.55 -6.26 -1.13
C PRO A 61 12.74 -7.40 -2.16
N GLU A 62 11.65 -8.02 -2.60
CA GLU A 62 11.64 -9.12 -3.57
C GLU A 62 12.18 -8.69 -4.94
N SER A 63 12.00 -7.41 -5.30
CA SER A 63 12.56 -6.84 -6.53
C SER A 63 14.08 -6.76 -6.53
N ASN A 64 14.74 -6.77 -5.35
CA ASN A 64 16.20 -6.79 -5.27
C ASN A 64 16.80 -8.17 -5.54
N VAL A 65 16.00 -9.23 -5.42
CA VAL A 65 16.48 -10.62 -5.49
C VAL A 65 16.06 -11.29 -6.79
N ASN A 66 14.89 -10.95 -7.32
CA ASN A 66 14.31 -11.62 -8.49
C ASN A 66 14.11 -10.64 -9.65
N PRO A 67 14.74 -10.81 -10.83
CA PRO A 67 14.64 -9.86 -11.93
C PRO A 67 13.26 -9.87 -12.60
N ILE A 68 12.93 -8.81 -13.34
CA ILE A 68 11.82 -8.81 -14.30
C ILE A 68 12.15 -9.79 -15.44
N TYR A 69 11.25 -10.72 -15.78
CA TYR A 69 11.50 -11.73 -16.80
C TYR A 69 10.26 -12.02 -17.68
N ILE A 70 10.48 -12.69 -18.81
CA ILE A 70 9.42 -13.13 -19.72
C ILE A 70 9.00 -14.55 -19.33
N GLU A 71 7.73 -14.74 -18.96
CA GLU A 71 7.18 -16.05 -18.60
C GLU A 71 6.80 -16.89 -19.82
N LYS A 72 6.25 -16.24 -20.85
CA LYS A 72 5.81 -16.87 -22.09
C LYS A 72 6.16 -15.97 -23.25
N GLU A 73 6.65 -16.57 -24.33
CA GLU A 73 7.10 -15.83 -25.51
C GLU A 73 6.73 -16.54 -26.81
N SER A 74 6.32 -15.75 -27.80
CA SER A 74 6.26 -16.10 -29.21
C SER A 74 6.84 -14.95 -30.04
N PRO A 75 6.96 -15.07 -31.38
CA PRO A 75 7.47 -13.97 -32.21
C PRO A 75 6.71 -12.65 -32.00
N THR A 76 5.39 -12.71 -31.80
CA THR A 76 4.51 -11.53 -31.66
C THR A 76 3.95 -11.35 -30.25
N ILE A 77 4.08 -12.31 -29.33
CA ILE A 77 3.46 -12.26 -28.00
C ILE A 77 4.52 -12.37 -26.90
N ALA A 78 4.30 -11.66 -25.78
CA ALA A 78 4.99 -11.96 -24.52
C ALA A 78 4.10 -11.76 -23.29
N THR A 79 4.35 -12.54 -22.24
CA THR A 79 3.85 -12.29 -20.88
C THR A 79 5.04 -12.00 -19.98
N VAL A 80 5.03 -10.84 -19.33
CA VAL A 80 6.12 -10.34 -18.48
C VAL A 80 5.71 -10.41 -17.02
N ASN A 81 6.53 -11.08 -16.22
CA ASN A 81 6.40 -11.10 -14.77
C ASN A 81 7.31 -10.03 -14.17
N GLY A 82 6.70 -9.15 -13.37
CA GLY A 82 7.39 -8.04 -12.73
C GLY A 82 8.16 -8.42 -11.46
N ASN A 83 7.93 -9.59 -10.85
CA ASN A 83 8.52 -9.98 -9.57
C ASN A 83 8.46 -8.86 -8.52
N GLN A 84 7.27 -8.25 -8.38
CA GLN A 84 6.98 -7.14 -7.46
C GLN A 84 7.81 -5.85 -7.69
N HIS A 85 8.51 -5.73 -8.82
CA HIS A 85 9.12 -4.46 -9.21
C HIS A 85 8.08 -3.35 -9.36
N CYS A 86 8.54 -2.11 -9.21
CA CYS A 86 7.75 -0.93 -9.52
C CYS A 86 7.09 -1.06 -10.90
N GLY A 87 5.78 -0.85 -10.96
CA GLY A 87 5.02 -1.01 -12.19
C GLY A 87 5.54 -0.16 -13.35
N MET A 88 6.20 0.98 -13.06
CA MET A 88 6.76 1.83 -14.11
C MET A 88 7.92 1.15 -14.84
N LEU A 89 8.72 0.35 -14.12
CA LEU A 89 9.82 -0.45 -14.67
C LEU A 89 9.27 -1.61 -15.50
N VAL A 90 8.28 -2.33 -14.95
CA VAL A 90 7.68 -3.50 -15.60
C VAL A 90 6.94 -3.10 -16.88
N LEU A 91 6.20 -2.00 -16.85
CA LEU A 91 5.46 -1.50 -18.01
C LEU A 91 6.40 -0.87 -19.06
N GLN A 92 7.51 -0.23 -18.64
CA GLN A 92 8.58 0.17 -19.56
C GLN A 92 9.20 -1.05 -20.26
N ARG A 93 9.58 -2.09 -19.50
CA ARG A 93 10.16 -3.32 -20.07
C ARG A 93 9.19 -3.99 -21.04
N SER A 94 7.91 -4.03 -20.70
CA SER A 94 6.84 -4.55 -21.57
C SER A 94 6.71 -3.74 -22.86
N THR A 95 6.84 -2.41 -22.76
CA THR A 95 6.83 -1.49 -23.89
C THR A 95 8.02 -1.72 -24.83
N ASP A 96 9.22 -1.86 -24.29
CA ASP A 96 10.44 -2.11 -25.08
C ASP A 96 10.33 -3.44 -25.85
N ILE A 97 9.83 -4.49 -25.20
CA ILE A 97 9.58 -5.80 -25.82
C ILE A 97 8.54 -5.66 -26.93
N ALA A 98 7.45 -4.92 -26.71
CA ALA A 98 6.41 -4.71 -27.70
C ALA A 98 6.95 -4.01 -28.95
N ILE A 99 7.75 -2.95 -28.78
CA ILE A 99 8.39 -2.22 -29.88
C ILE A 99 9.32 -3.13 -30.68
N ALA A 100 10.20 -3.87 -29.99
CA ALA A 100 11.14 -4.78 -30.64
C ALA A 100 10.42 -5.85 -31.47
N LYS A 101 9.39 -6.49 -30.91
CA LYS A 101 8.60 -7.50 -31.60
C LYS A 101 7.80 -6.93 -32.77
N ALA A 102 7.19 -5.75 -32.61
CA ALA A 102 6.44 -5.11 -33.68
C ALA A 102 7.33 -4.71 -34.86
N LYS A 103 8.55 -4.20 -34.60
CA LYS A 103 9.52 -3.92 -35.68
C LYS A 103 10.00 -5.18 -36.39
N ALA A 104 10.08 -6.31 -35.67
CA ALA A 104 10.53 -7.57 -36.24
C ALA A 104 9.42 -8.32 -37.01
N GLN A 105 8.17 -8.25 -36.54
CA GLN A 105 7.07 -9.11 -36.99
C GLN A 105 5.83 -8.34 -37.46
N GLY A 106 5.88 -7.01 -37.45
CA GLY A 106 4.78 -6.14 -37.84
C GLY A 106 3.77 -5.80 -36.74
N VAL A 107 3.52 -6.74 -35.81
CA VAL A 107 2.59 -6.55 -34.69
C VAL A 107 3.08 -7.27 -33.45
N SER A 108 2.76 -6.72 -32.27
CA SER A 108 2.99 -7.39 -31.00
C SER A 108 1.89 -7.18 -29.98
N VAL A 109 1.74 -8.13 -29.06
CA VAL A 109 0.88 -8.05 -27.88
C VAL A 109 1.67 -8.51 -26.66
N VAL A 110 1.88 -7.61 -25.71
CA VAL A 110 2.66 -7.87 -24.49
C VAL A 110 1.80 -7.61 -23.27
N THR A 111 1.75 -8.56 -22.36
CA THR A 111 0.97 -8.49 -21.11
C THR A 111 1.88 -8.45 -19.90
N CYS A 112 1.46 -7.78 -18.83
CA CYS A 112 2.16 -7.81 -17.55
C CYS A 112 1.21 -7.58 -16.38
N ARG A 113 1.55 -8.17 -15.22
CA ARG A 113 0.79 -7.99 -13.97
C ARG A 113 1.26 -6.77 -13.21
N THR A 114 0.93 -5.60 -13.76
CA THR A 114 1.03 -4.31 -13.06
C THR A 114 0.12 -3.27 -13.72
N SER A 115 -0.08 -2.13 -13.06
CA SER A 115 -0.67 -0.93 -13.65
C SER A 115 -0.18 0.30 -12.88
N THR A 116 0.36 1.31 -13.57
CA THR A 116 0.76 2.57 -12.93
C THR A 116 1.13 3.66 -13.94
N GLY A 117 1.28 4.88 -13.44
CA GLY A 117 1.80 6.05 -14.17
C GLY A 117 0.81 6.69 -15.12
N ALA A 118 1.29 7.69 -15.87
CA ALA A 118 0.56 8.25 -17.00
C ALA A 118 0.79 7.34 -18.21
N ILE A 119 -0.21 6.51 -18.54
CA ILE A 119 -0.04 5.47 -19.59
C ILE A 119 0.20 6.07 -20.98
N GLY A 120 -0.16 7.34 -21.21
CA GLY A 120 0.21 8.10 -22.40
C GLY A 120 1.72 8.20 -22.62
N TYR A 121 2.56 8.08 -21.58
CA TYR A 121 4.01 8.01 -21.70
C TYR A 121 4.45 6.80 -22.52
N TYR A 122 3.92 5.61 -22.24
CA TYR A 122 4.29 4.39 -22.96
C TYR A 122 3.79 4.41 -24.40
N ALA A 123 2.56 4.88 -24.63
CA ALA A 123 2.03 5.10 -25.97
C ALA A 123 2.89 6.11 -26.78
N ASN A 124 3.36 7.18 -26.11
CA ASN A 124 4.29 8.15 -26.68
C ASN A 124 5.62 7.50 -27.09
N GLU A 125 6.22 6.68 -26.24
CA GLU A 125 7.48 6.00 -26.55
C GLU A 125 7.34 5.05 -27.76
N ILE A 126 6.25 4.28 -27.84
CA ILE A 126 5.97 3.41 -29.01
C ILE A 126 5.86 4.25 -30.29
N ALA A 127 5.14 5.37 -30.24
CA ALA A 127 4.95 6.27 -31.38
C ALA A 127 6.24 6.97 -31.83
N ARG A 128 7.09 7.38 -30.89
CA ARG A 128 8.42 7.94 -31.19
C ARG A 128 9.33 6.94 -31.90
N GLN A 129 9.12 5.65 -31.65
CA GLN A 129 9.84 4.57 -32.30
C GLN A 129 9.26 4.18 -33.68
N GLY A 130 8.27 4.92 -34.17
CA GLY A 130 7.65 4.69 -35.48
C GLY A 130 6.52 3.66 -35.47
N CYS A 131 6.11 3.15 -34.30
CA CYS A 131 5.03 2.18 -34.19
C CYS A 131 3.73 2.85 -33.70
N ILE A 132 2.56 2.35 -34.11
CA ILE A 132 1.30 2.70 -33.44
C ILE A 132 1.24 1.92 -32.13
N GLY A 133 0.97 2.60 -31.02
CA GLY A 133 0.90 2.00 -29.69
C GLY A 133 -0.51 2.03 -29.12
N PHE A 134 -0.93 0.95 -28.47
CA PHE A 134 -2.13 0.89 -27.64
C PHE A 134 -1.75 0.37 -26.25
N ILE A 135 -2.19 1.06 -25.20
CA ILE A 135 -1.98 0.67 -23.81
C ILE A 135 -3.34 0.54 -23.14
N PHE A 136 -3.59 -0.60 -22.51
CA PHE A 136 -4.79 -0.88 -21.73
C PHE A 136 -4.39 -1.28 -20.32
N THR A 137 -4.93 -0.61 -19.31
CA THR A 137 -4.49 -0.77 -17.92
C THR A 137 -5.71 -0.94 -17.01
N GLY A 138 -5.69 -2.00 -16.18
CA GLY A 138 -6.68 -2.22 -15.13
C GLY A 138 -6.38 -1.37 -13.88
N SER A 139 -7.38 -1.15 -13.03
CA SER A 139 -7.21 -0.47 -11.72
C SER A 139 -8.25 -0.97 -10.71
N PRO A 140 -8.11 -0.64 -9.41
CA PRO A 140 -9.08 -1.02 -8.37
C PRO A 140 -10.52 -0.60 -8.69
N GLU A 141 -11.51 -1.35 -8.20
CA GLU A 141 -12.93 -1.14 -8.49
C GLU A 141 -13.45 0.21 -7.94
N LEU A 142 -13.70 1.16 -8.85
CA LEU A 142 -14.10 2.54 -8.54
C LEU A 142 -15.27 3.04 -9.39
N VAL A 143 -15.53 2.38 -10.52
CA VAL A 143 -16.48 2.79 -11.56
C VAL A 143 -17.60 1.77 -11.67
N ALA A 144 -18.84 2.26 -11.64
CA ALA A 144 -20.01 1.42 -11.85
C ALA A 144 -20.32 1.32 -13.35
N PRO A 145 -20.56 0.13 -13.91
CA PRO A 145 -21.06 0.00 -15.27
C PRO A 145 -22.41 0.68 -15.43
N THR A 146 -22.74 1.11 -16.65
CA THR A 146 -24.04 1.73 -16.92
C THR A 146 -25.18 0.80 -16.53
N GLY A 147 -26.11 1.31 -15.72
CA GLY A 147 -27.23 0.53 -15.16
C GLY A 147 -26.95 -0.09 -13.79
N SER A 148 -25.73 0.03 -13.26
CA SER A 148 -25.36 -0.42 -11.92
C SER A 148 -24.99 0.77 -11.01
N LYS A 149 -25.08 0.56 -9.71
CA LYS A 149 -24.50 1.43 -8.67
C LYS A 149 -23.28 0.82 -7.98
N MET A 150 -22.98 -0.45 -8.28
CA MET A 150 -21.86 -1.19 -7.69
C MET A 150 -20.59 -0.88 -8.47
N PRO A 151 -19.50 -0.44 -7.81
CA PRO A 151 -18.20 -0.29 -8.47
C PRO A 151 -17.67 -1.67 -8.85
N LEU A 152 -17.38 -1.89 -10.13
CA LEU A 152 -16.91 -3.18 -10.66
C LEU A 152 -15.66 -3.01 -11.55
N PHE A 153 -15.55 -1.88 -12.23
CA PHE A 153 -14.40 -1.53 -13.04
C PHE A 153 -13.53 -0.55 -12.30
N GLY A 154 -12.25 -0.51 -12.63
CA GLY A 154 -11.44 0.64 -12.29
C GLY A 154 -11.70 1.83 -13.21
N THR A 155 -10.92 2.89 -13.03
CA THR A 155 -10.89 4.00 -13.98
C THR A 155 -10.42 3.58 -15.37
N ASN A 156 -9.84 2.39 -15.48
CA ASN A 156 -9.55 1.61 -16.67
C ASN A 156 -9.12 2.48 -17.86
N PRO A 157 -7.97 3.15 -17.76
CA PRO A 157 -7.51 4.05 -18.80
C PRO A 157 -7.05 3.28 -20.05
N LEU A 158 -7.15 3.96 -21.18
CA LEU A 158 -6.59 3.53 -22.45
C LEU A 158 -5.78 4.67 -23.07
N ALA A 159 -4.63 4.34 -23.66
CA ALA A 159 -3.81 5.29 -24.38
C ALA A 159 -3.45 4.79 -25.78
N LEU A 160 -3.43 5.72 -26.74
CA LEU A 160 -3.08 5.46 -28.12
C LEU A 160 -2.00 6.44 -28.57
N GLY A 161 -0.96 5.94 -29.22
CA GLY A 161 0.14 6.72 -29.78
C GLY A 161 0.23 6.52 -31.29
N PHE A 162 0.29 7.60 -32.05
CA PHE A 162 0.46 7.57 -33.50
C PHE A 162 1.72 8.33 -33.93
N PRO A 163 2.60 7.70 -34.73
CA PRO A 163 3.74 8.38 -35.33
C PRO A 163 3.31 9.57 -36.19
N ARG A 164 4.09 10.65 -36.14
CA ARG A 164 3.90 11.87 -36.92
C ARG A 164 5.15 12.17 -37.73
N SER A 165 5.06 13.14 -38.65
CA SER A 165 6.21 13.53 -39.48
C SER A 165 7.37 14.05 -38.63
N ASN A 166 7.05 14.78 -37.56
CA ASN A 166 7.96 15.06 -36.46
C ASN A 166 7.91 13.91 -35.44
N SER A 167 8.94 13.06 -35.42
CA SER A 167 9.04 11.93 -34.49
C SER A 167 9.07 12.36 -33.03
N GLU A 168 9.42 13.61 -32.73
CA GLU A 168 9.48 14.11 -31.36
C GLU A 168 8.11 14.48 -30.77
N GLU A 169 7.11 14.70 -31.62
CA GLU A 169 5.77 15.14 -31.21
C GLU A 169 4.67 14.20 -31.73
N PRO A 170 4.65 12.91 -31.32
CA PRO A 170 3.58 12.00 -31.72
C PRO A 170 2.21 12.48 -31.25
N LEU A 171 1.16 12.01 -31.92
CA LEU A 171 -0.20 12.20 -31.43
C LEU A 171 -0.46 11.18 -30.31
N VAL A 172 -0.82 11.66 -29.12
CA VAL A 172 -1.09 10.82 -27.97
C VAL A 172 -2.49 11.08 -27.43
N MET A 173 -3.30 10.04 -27.39
CA MET A 173 -4.58 10.01 -26.68
C MET A 173 -4.34 9.30 -25.35
N ASP A 174 -4.69 9.92 -24.23
CA ASP A 174 -4.57 9.35 -22.90
C ASP A 174 -5.81 9.74 -22.10
N LEU A 175 -6.68 8.76 -21.81
CA LEU A 175 -7.95 9.00 -21.14
C LEU A 175 -8.35 7.85 -20.23
N ALA A 176 -9.01 8.21 -19.12
CA ALA A 176 -9.77 7.26 -18.31
C ALA A 176 -11.11 6.93 -18.98
N THR A 177 -11.69 5.77 -18.66
CA THR A 177 -13.05 5.39 -19.06
C THR A 177 -14.14 5.93 -18.12
N SER A 178 -13.71 6.48 -16.99
CA SER A 178 -14.54 7.22 -16.04
C SER A 178 -14.82 8.66 -16.49
N ALA A 179 -15.96 9.21 -16.07
CA ALA A 179 -16.35 10.59 -16.33
C ALA A 179 -15.49 11.62 -15.58
N ILE A 180 -14.86 11.20 -14.49
CA ILE A 180 -13.93 12.00 -13.69
C ILE A 180 -12.86 11.08 -13.10
N SER A 181 -11.63 11.58 -12.91
CA SER A 181 -10.59 10.79 -12.25
C SER A 181 -10.89 10.62 -10.76
N TYR A 182 -10.47 9.48 -10.19
CA TYR A 182 -10.59 9.25 -8.75
C TYR A 182 -9.91 10.33 -7.92
N PHE A 183 -8.69 10.74 -8.31
CA PHE A 183 -7.98 11.82 -7.62
C PHE A 183 -8.71 13.16 -7.69
N ALA A 184 -9.45 13.48 -8.75
CA ALA A 184 -10.26 14.69 -8.79
C ALA A 184 -11.42 14.64 -7.78
N VAL A 185 -12.02 13.47 -7.54
CA VAL A 185 -13.00 13.30 -6.45
C VAL A 185 -12.35 13.50 -5.07
N ILE A 186 -11.15 12.95 -4.87
CA ILE A 186 -10.40 13.15 -3.62
C ILE A 186 -10.05 14.62 -3.39
N LEU A 187 -9.56 15.32 -4.41
CA LEU A 187 -9.24 16.75 -4.33
C LEU A 187 -10.49 17.59 -4.03
N ALA A 188 -11.62 17.31 -4.69
CA ALA A 188 -12.88 17.98 -4.40
C ALA A 188 -13.35 17.73 -2.95
N LYS A 189 -13.16 16.52 -2.41
CA LYS A 189 -13.45 16.18 -1.02
C LYS A 189 -12.61 17.01 -0.04
N ILE A 190 -11.31 17.15 -0.31
CA ILE A 190 -10.38 17.93 0.51
C ILE A 190 -10.73 19.42 0.44
N ALA A 191 -10.97 19.93 -0.76
CA ALA A 191 -11.35 21.33 -0.99
C ALA A 191 -12.77 21.68 -0.51
N LYS A 192 -13.57 20.68 -0.15
CA LYS A 192 -15.01 20.81 0.15
C LYS A 192 -15.79 21.44 -1.01
N GLU A 193 -15.38 21.13 -2.23
CA GLU A 193 -15.99 21.62 -3.47
C GLU A 193 -16.90 20.56 -4.09
N LYS A 194 -17.88 21.00 -4.90
CA LYS A 194 -18.76 20.07 -5.62
C LYS A 194 -18.02 19.48 -6.83
N ILE A 195 -18.24 18.18 -7.08
CA ILE A 195 -17.87 17.58 -8.37
C ILE A 195 -18.93 17.90 -9.42
N PRO A 196 -18.60 17.85 -10.73
CA PRO A 196 -19.58 18.07 -11.79
C PRO A 196 -20.79 17.14 -11.67
N GLU A 197 -21.95 17.59 -12.12
CA GLU A 197 -23.15 16.76 -12.15
C GLU A 197 -23.01 15.59 -13.14
N GLY A 198 -23.63 14.45 -12.82
CA GLY A 198 -23.67 13.28 -13.70
C GLY A 198 -22.40 12.44 -13.77
N VAL A 199 -21.39 12.70 -12.92
CA VAL A 199 -20.11 11.95 -12.94
C VAL A 199 -20.00 10.88 -11.86
N ALA A 200 -20.90 10.85 -10.87
CA ALA A 200 -20.84 9.89 -9.76
C ALA A 200 -22.21 9.65 -9.12
N VAL A 201 -22.32 8.53 -8.40
CA VAL A 201 -23.53 8.14 -7.65
C VAL A 201 -23.21 7.81 -6.19
N ASP A 202 -24.21 7.94 -5.32
CA ASP A 202 -24.16 7.51 -3.92
C ASP A 202 -24.44 6.01 -3.72
N LYS A 203 -24.49 5.54 -2.47
CA LYS A 203 -24.76 4.13 -2.12
C LYS A 203 -26.16 3.66 -2.55
N GLN A 204 -27.10 4.58 -2.73
CA GLN A 204 -28.46 4.30 -3.16
C GLN A 204 -28.55 4.24 -4.70
N GLY A 205 -27.58 4.83 -5.40
CA GLY A 205 -27.53 4.93 -6.85
C GLY A 205 -28.01 6.29 -7.37
N ASN A 206 -28.25 7.27 -6.49
CA ASN A 206 -28.64 8.61 -6.91
C ASN A 206 -27.41 9.40 -7.36
N VAL A 207 -27.57 10.22 -8.41
CA VAL A 207 -26.52 11.14 -8.87
C VAL A 207 -26.15 12.09 -7.73
N THR A 208 -24.85 12.29 -7.49
CA THR A 208 -24.36 13.18 -6.44
C THR A 208 -23.26 14.12 -6.96
N THR A 209 -23.33 15.38 -6.55
CA THR A 209 -22.24 16.35 -6.71
C THR A 209 -21.41 16.49 -5.44
N ASN A 210 -21.78 15.80 -4.36
CA ASN A 210 -21.06 15.83 -3.09
C ASN A 210 -19.95 14.75 -3.11
N PRO A 211 -18.66 15.13 -3.17
CA PRO A 211 -17.57 14.15 -3.24
C PRO A 211 -17.50 13.22 -2.01
N ALA A 212 -18.01 13.64 -0.84
CA ALA A 212 -18.05 12.79 0.35
C ALA A 212 -19.14 11.71 0.29
N ALA A 213 -20.14 11.86 -0.57
CA ALA A 213 -21.23 10.91 -0.75
C ALA A 213 -20.98 9.91 -1.90
N VAL A 214 -19.89 10.08 -2.66
CA VAL A 214 -19.55 9.22 -3.81
C VAL A 214 -19.33 7.79 -3.35
N HIS A 215 -20.13 6.88 -3.88
CA HIS A 215 -19.95 5.44 -3.76
C HIS A 215 -19.25 4.85 -5.00
N ALA A 216 -19.64 5.30 -6.19
CA ALA A 216 -19.05 4.88 -7.45
C ALA A 216 -19.01 6.04 -8.45
N ILE A 217 -17.97 6.08 -9.26
CA ILE A 217 -17.84 6.99 -10.41
C ILE A 217 -18.62 6.41 -11.59
N LEU A 218 -19.21 7.27 -12.42
CA LEU A 218 -19.91 6.87 -13.65
C LEU A 218 -18.96 6.88 -14.85
N PRO A 219 -19.21 6.06 -15.88
CA PRO A 219 -18.40 6.06 -17.11
C PRO A 219 -18.66 7.33 -17.94
N PHE A 220 -17.65 7.80 -18.67
CA PHE A 220 -17.86 8.94 -19.57
C PHE A 220 -18.86 8.56 -20.68
N GLY A 221 -19.75 9.47 -21.05
CA GLY A 221 -20.72 9.21 -22.13
C GLY A 221 -21.64 7.99 -21.89
N GLY A 222 -21.84 7.58 -20.63
CA GLY A 222 -22.73 6.49 -20.25
C GLY A 222 -22.29 5.13 -20.80
N HIS A 223 -23.19 4.44 -21.51
CA HIS A 223 -22.97 3.06 -21.99
C HIS A 223 -21.71 2.91 -22.87
N LYS A 224 -21.28 3.97 -23.57
CA LYS A 224 -20.07 3.94 -24.40
C LYS A 224 -18.79 3.86 -23.56
N GLY A 225 -18.65 4.72 -22.54
CA GLY A 225 -17.54 4.63 -21.60
C GLY A 225 -17.58 3.32 -20.82
N SER A 226 -18.77 2.83 -20.49
CA SER A 226 -18.95 1.52 -19.83
C SER A 226 -18.44 0.37 -20.70
N ALA A 227 -18.72 0.40 -22.01
CA ALA A 227 -18.25 -0.62 -22.95
C ALA A 227 -16.73 -0.58 -23.11
N LEU A 228 -16.13 0.62 -23.15
CA LEU A 228 -14.68 0.78 -23.19
C LEU A 228 -14.02 0.33 -21.88
N ALA A 229 -14.61 0.64 -20.72
CA ALA A 229 -14.12 0.17 -19.42
C ALA A 229 -14.07 -1.37 -19.37
N LEU A 230 -15.11 -2.04 -19.88
CA LEU A 230 -15.15 -3.50 -19.99
C LEU A 230 -14.10 -4.03 -20.98
N ALA A 231 -13.91 -3.38 -22.13
CA ALA A 231 -12.88 -3.79 -23.09
C ALA A 231 -11.48 -3.71 -22.47
N VAL A 232 -11.18 -2.63 -21.74
CA VAL A 232 -9.92 -2.49 -20.99
C VAL A 232 -9.80 -3.59 -19.94
N GLU A 233 -10.85 -3.86 -19.17
CA GLU A 233 -10.86 -4.91 -18.15
C GLU A 233 -10.51 -6.29 -18.72
N LEU A 234 -11.08 -6.63 -19.89
CA LEU A 234 -10.84 -7.90 -20.57
C LEU A 234 -9.44 -7.98 -21.18
N LEU A 235 -8.98 -6.90 -21.83
CA LEU A 235 -7.66 -6.85 -22.47
C LEU A 235 -6.52 -6.76 -21.47
N SER A 236 -6.77 -6.19 -20.29
CA SER A 236 -5.79 -6.10 -19.20
C SER A 236 -5.94 -7.28 -18.25
N ASN A 237 -6.75 -7.16 -17.19
CA ASN A 237 -6.83 -8.12 -16.10
C ASN A 237 -7.19 -9.54 -16.57
N ALA A 238 -8.23 -9.72 -17.40
CA ALA A 238 -8.62 -11.08 -17.80
C ALA A 238 -7.58 -11.76 -18.71
N LEU A 239 -7.02 -11.02 -19.69
CA LEU A 239 -6.03 -11.56 -20.62
C LEU A 239 -4.67 -11.80 -19.95
N ALA A 240 -4.22 -10.87 -19.10
CA ALA A 240 -2.91 -10.91 -18.46
C ALA A 240 -2.90 -11.67 -17.11
N GLY A 241 -4.06 -12.22 -16.69
CA GLY A 241 -4.19 -13.01 -15.46
C GLY A 241 -4.13 -12.19 -14.17
N GLY A 242 -4.55 -10.93 -14.21
CA GLY A 242 -4.75 -10.10 -13.01
C GLY A 242 -6.06 -10.40 -12.29
N ALA A 243 -6.26 -9.83 -11.11
CA ALA A 243 -7.46 -10.05 -10.31
C ALA A 243 -8.72 -9.51 -11.03
N ILE A 244 -9.81 -10.25 -10.90
CA ILE A 244 -11.14 -9.90 -11.45
C ILE A 244 -12.06 -9.33 -10.37
N HIS A 245 -11.85 -9.74 -9.11
CA HIS A 245 -12.59 -9.31 -7.93
C HIS A 245 -11.62 -8.92 -6.83
N ASP A 246 -12.06 -7.99 -5.98
CA ASP A 246 -11.33 -7.53 -4.80
C ASP A 246 -9.88 -7.09 -5.13
N LYS A 247 -9.74 -6.37 -6.25
CA LYS A 247 -8.44 -6.07 -6.88
C LYS A 247 -7.55 -5.21 -6.00
N ASP A 248 -8.17 -4.35 -5.19
CA ASP A 248 -7.45 -3.51 -4.22
C ASP A 248 -6.80 -4.36 -3.13
N ASN A 249 -7.55 -5.30 -2.53
CA ASN A 249 -7.03 -6.20 -1.50
C ASN A 249 -6.02 -7.20 -2.07
N ALA A 250 -6.27 -7.72 -3.29
CA ALA A 250 -5.34 -8.60 -3.99
C ALA A 250 -4.04 -7.89 -4.41
N ASN A 251 -4.06 -6.55 -4.48
CA ASN A 251 -2.98 -5.72 -5.02
C ASN A 251 -2.46 -6.23 -6.38
N ASP A 252 -3.39 -6.68 -7.22
CA ASP A 252 -3.07 -7.42 -8.44
C ASP A 252 -3.87 -6.88 -9.63
N TRP A 253 -3.23 -5.99 -10.37
CA TRP A 253 -3.78 -5.36 -11.56
C TRP A 253 -2.85 -5.66 -12.72
N ALA A 254 -3.37 -5.61 -13.94
CA ALA A 254 -2.60 -5.94 -15.12
C ALA A 254 -2.71 -4.88 -16.21
N SER A 255 -1.82 -5.00 -17.19
CA SER A 255 -1.75 -4.14 -18.36
C SER A 255 -1.47 -4.95 -19.61
N CYS A 256 -1.91 -4.40 -20.74
CA CYS A 256 -1.66 -4.93 -22.07
C CYS A 256 -1.14 -3.80 -22.98
N VAL A 257 -0.06 -4.12 -23.68
CA VAL A 257 0.64 -3.24 -24.61
C VAL A 257 0.57 -3.87 -25.99
N ILE A 258 0.03 -3.15 -26.96
CA ILE A 258 -0.01 -3.55 -28.36
C ILE A 258 0.81 -2.56 -29.16
N ALA A 259 1.69 -3.04 -30.02
CA ALA A 259 2.42 -2.22 -30.97
C ALA A 259 2.22 -2.74 -32.40
N ILE A 260 2.04 -1.83 -33.35
CA ILE A 260 1.88 -2.14 -34.78
C ILE A 260 2.89 -1.30 -35.54
N ASP A 261 3.65 -1.91 -36.45
CA ASP A 261 4.54 -1.21 -37.37
C ASP A 261 3.77 -0.80 -38.65
N PRO A 262 3.54 0.50 -38.89
CA PRO A 262 2.85 0.98 -40.09
C PRO A 262 3.55 0.62 -41.40
N THR A 263 4.86 0.32 -41.38
CA THR A 263 5.62 -0.02 -42.60
C THR A 263 5.19 -1.36 -43.20
N GLN A 264 4.43 -2.18 -42.45
CA GLN A 264 3.79 -3.37 -42.98
C GLN A 264 2.63 -3.06 -43.95
N PHE A 265 2.10 -1.85 -43.90
CA PHE A 265 0.99 -1.39 -44.74
C PHE A 265 1.41 -0.32 -45.75
N TYR A 266 2.53 0.36 -45.49
CA TYR A 266 3.08 1.42 -46.33
C TYR A 266 4.54 1.14 -46.68
N PRO A 267 4.94 1.20 -47.96
CA PRO A 267 6.34 1.03 -48.37
C PRO A 267 7.33 1.94 -47.65
N GLN A 268 6.92 3.16 -47.28
CA GLN A 268 7.74 4.10 -46.49
C GLN A 268 6.93 4.75 -45.36
N MET A 269 7.55 4.90 -44.19
CA MET A 269 6.94 5.58 -43.02
C MET A 269 6.40 6.97 -43.36
N ALA A 270 7.08 7.71 -44.24
CA ALA A 270 6.66 9.05 -44.66
C ALA A 270 5.25 9.07 -45.29
N GLN A 271 4.85 8.02 -46.00
CA GLN A 271 3.52 7.97 -46.61
C GLN A 271 2.42 7.84 -45.56
N PHE A 272 2.66 7.03 -44.53
CA PHE A 272 1.76 6.92 -43.38
C PHE A 272 1.70 8.25 -42.63
N THR A 273 2.85 8.85 -42.28
CA THR A 273 2.86 10.10 -41.50
C THR A 273 2.29 11.28 -42.28
N THR A 274 2.46 11.37 -43.60
CA THR A 274 1.77 12.36 -44.44
C THR A 274 0.25 12.24 -44.29
N ARG A 275 -0.31 11.03 -44.36
CA ARG A 275 -1.77 10.82 -44.16
C ARG A 275 -2.23 11.19 -42.75
N VAL A 276 -1.39 10.93 -41.74
CA VAL A 276 -1.64 11.39 -40.37
C VAL A 276 -1.68 12.91 -40.34
N GLU A 277 -0.67 13.60 -40.86
CA GLU A 277 -0.63 15.08 -40.89
C GLU A 277 -1.82 15.69 -41.64
N GLU A 278 -2.19 15.15 -42.79
CA GLU A 278 -3.39 15.58 -43.54
C GLU A 278 -4.67 15.44 -42.71
N THR A 279 -4.81 14.32 -41.99
CA THR A 279 -5.97 14.06 -41.13
C THR A 279 -6.01 15.03 -39.94
N LEU A 280 -4.87 15.25 -39.29
CA LEU A 280 -4.76 16.18 -38.17
C LEU A 280 -4.99 17.62 -38.61
N GLN A 281 -4.46 18.01 -39.76
CA GLN A 281 -4.68 19.35 -40.32
C GLN A 281 -6.15 19.59 -40.61
N ARG A 282 -6.88 18.62 -41.19
CA ARG A 282 -8.33 18.73 -41.41
C ARG A 282 -9.10 19.00 -40.12
N VAL A 283 -8.70 18.37 -39.01
CA VAL A 283 -9.32 18.62 -37.70
C VAL A 283 -8.96 20.02 -37.19
N LYS A 284 -7.69 20.43 -37.29
CA LYS A 284 -7.20 21.74 -36.81
C LYS A 284 -7.81 22.92 -37.57
N THR A 285 -8.12 22.75 -38.85
CA THR A 285 -8.68 23.80 -39.71
C THR A 285 -10.20 23.73 -39.86
N ALA A 286 -10.87 22.82 -39.15
CA ALA A 286 -12.32 22.77 -39.17
C ALA A 286 -12.93 24.06 -38.60
N ASP A 287 -14.14 24.39 -39.05
CA ASP A 287 -14.88 25.54 -38.55
C ASP A 287 -15.09 25.42 -37.03
N LYS A 288 -14.73 26.49 -36.32
CA LYS A 288 -14.79 26.54 -34.87
C LYS A 288 -16.22 26.90 -34.44
N MET A 289 -16.68 26.27 -33.37
CA MET A 289 -17.91 26.72 -32.71
C MET A 289 -17.76 28.15 -32.17
N PRO A 290 -18.87 28.88 -31.95
CA PRO A 290 -18.83 30.19 -31.31
C PRO A 290 -18.01 30.18 -30.02
N ASN A 291 -17.17 31.20 -29.82
CA ASN A 291 -16.29 31.36 -28.65
C ASN A 291 -15.15 30.32 -28.50
N VAL A 292 -14.95 29.41 -29.46
CA VAL A 292 -13.80 28.50 -29.47
C VAL A 292 -12.62 29.15 -30.20
N LYS A 293 -11.53 29.44 -29.47
CA LYS A 293 -10.31 30.05 -30.05
C LYS A 293 -9.47 29.07 -30.86
N THR A 294 -9.37 27.82 -30.38
CA THR A 294 -8.54 26.78 -31.00
C THR A 294 -9.16 25.40 -30.80
N ILE A 295 -9.03 24.54 -31.81
CA ILE A 295 -9.36 23.11 -31.71
C ILE A 295 -8.09 22.41 -31.24
N TRP A 296 -8.18 21.67 -30.14
CA TRP A 296 -7.05 20.91 -29.60
C TRP A 296 -7.08 19.49 -30.12
N LEU A 297 -5.96 19.02 -30.67
CA LEU A 297 -5.76 17.58 -30.89
C LEU A 297 -5.43 16.91 -29.54
N PRO A 298 -5.71 15.61 -29.39
CA PRO A 298 -5.25 14.85 -28.25
C PRO A 298 -3.75 15.06 -27.98
N GLY A 299 -3.40 15.34 -26.72
CA GLY A 299 -2.03 15.58 -26.28
C GLY A 299 -1.52 17.03 -26.45
N GLU A 300 -2.06 17.82 -27.40
CA GLU A 300 -1.54 19.18 -27.68
C GLU A 300 -1.60 20.11 -26.46
N ARG A 301 -2.68 20.03 -25.66
CA ARG A 301 -2.82 20.85 -24.45
C ARG A 301 -1.70 20.55 -23.44
N GLY A 302 -1.42 19.27 -23.19
CA GLY A 302 -0.34 18.84 -22.31
C GLY A 302 1.03 19.25 -22.86
N ASN A 303 1.26 19.06 -24.16
CA ASN A 303 2.51 19.44 -24.81
C ASN A 303 2.74 20.97 -24.80
N ALA A 304 1.68 21.78 -24.90
CA ALA A 304 1.78 23.22 -24.74
C ALA A 304 2.22 23.63 -23.32
N ILE A 305 1.66 22.97 -22.29
CA ILE A 305 2.06 23.17 -20.89
C ILE A 305 3.52 22.74 -20.69
N TYR A 306 3.91 21.58 -21.21
CA TYR A 306 5.30 21.09 -21.16
C TYR A 306 6.28 22.09 -21.80
N ARG A 307 6.01 22.53 -23.03
CA ARG A 307 6.87 23.50 -23.73
C ARG A 307 7.01 24.81 -22.95
N LYS A 308 5.90 25.29 -22.35
CA LYS A 308 5.94 26.47 -21.48
C LYS A 308 6.90 26.26 -20.30
N HIS A 309 6.77 25.15 -19.57
CA HIS A 309 7.63 24.88 -18.40
C HIS A 309 9.11 24.71 -18.78
N VAL A 310 9.38 24.07 -19.93
CA VAL A 310 10.76 23.91 -20.44
C VAL A 310 11.37 25.26 -20.82
N VAL A 311 10.63 26.10 -21.54
CA VAL A 311 11.12 27.43 -21.97
C VAL A 311 11.32 28.37 -20.77
N GLU A 312 10.40 28.35 -19.80
CA GLU A 312 10.49 29.18 -18.59
C GLU A 312 11.51 28.62 -17.57
N GLY A 313 11.93 27.36 -17.73
CA GLY A 313 12.79 26.64 -16.79
C GLY A 313 12.17 26.41 -15.41
N LYS A 314 10.85 26.64 -15.27
CA LYS A 314 10.11 26.59 -13.99
C LYS A 314 8.71 26.01 -14.20
N ILE A 315 8.17 25.40 -13.15
CA ILE A 315 6.81 24.85 -13.08
C ILE A 315 6.10 25.36 -11.81
N PRO A 316 4.82 25.78 -11.89
CA PRO A 316 4.01 26.00 -10.70
C PRO A 316 3.73 24.68 -9.99
N MET A 317 4.14 24.58 -8.73
CA MET A 317 3.89 23.44 -7.85
C MET A 317 3.04 23.87 -6.66
N GLU A 318 2.15 23.00 -6.19
CA GLU A 318 1.48 23.22 -4.92
C GLU A 318 2.53 23.24 -3.80
N GLU A 319 2.51 24.29 -2.97
CA GLU A 319 3.52 24.53 -1.93
C GLU A 319 3.62 23.36 -0.94
N GLY A 320 2.49 22.76 -0.55
CA GLY A 320 2.47 21.60 0.34
C GLY A 320 3.16 20.37 -0.27
N LEU A 321 2.86 20.05 -1.55
CA LEU A 321 3.51 18.95 -2.26
C LEU A 321 5.01 19.19 -2.43
N TRP A 322 5.41 20.42 -2.75
CA TRP A 322 6.82 20.77 -2.88
C TRP A 322 7.56 20.64 -1.55
N ASN A 323 6.97 21.11 -0.45
CA ASN A 323 7.56 20.99 0.89
C ASN A 323 7.72 19.53 1.31
N GLN A 324 6.69 18.70 1.12
CA GLN A 324 6.78 17.26 1.40
C GLN A 324 7.89 16.57 0.61
N LEU A 325 8.05 16.89 -0.68
CA LEU A 325 9.12 16.34 -1.50
C LEU A 325 10.50 16.81 -1.01
N GLN A 326 10.64 18.08 -0.62
CA GLN A 326 11.90 18.60 -0.07
C GLN A 326 12.26 17.93 1.26
N GLU A 327 11.30 17.84 2.19
CA GLU A 327 11.46 17.14 3.46
C GLU A 327 11.91 15.69 3.23
N PHE A 328 11.26 14.98 2.28
CA PHE A 328 11.59 13.60 1.91
C PHE A 328 13.05 13.44 1.51
N THR A 329 13.54 14.37 0.68
CA THR A 329 14.93 14.36 0.22
C THR A 329 15.96 14.85 1.24
N ALA A 330 15.58 15.74 2.16
CA ALA A 330 16.49 16.33 3.14
C ALA A 330 16.80 15.39 4.31
N LEU A 331 15.86 14.52 4.69
CA LEU A 331 15.99 13.62 5.83
C LEU A 331 16.52 12.23 5.46
N GLY A 332 17.05 12.03 4.24
CA GLY A 332 17.59 10.74 3.81
C GLY A 332 16.56 9.59 3.83
N GLY A 333 15.27 9.90 3.69
CA GLY A 333 14.17 8.93 3.80
C GLY A 333 13.47 8.88 5.16
N LEU A 334 13.96 9.60 6.16
CA LEU A 334 13.33 9.72 7.48
C LEU A 334 12.46 10.99 7.57
N VAL A 335 11.38 11.09 6.81
CA VAL A 335 10.37 12.13 7.10
C VAL A 335 9.33 11.64 8.08
N VAL A 336 9.42 12.23 9.26
CA VAL A 336 8.32 12.53 10.18
C VAL A 336 7.25 13.34 9.44
N VAL A 337 6.12 12.72 9.09
CA VAL A 337 4.99 13.46 8.48
C VAL A 337 4.12 14.06 9.57
N GLY A 338 4.32 15.35 9.84
CA GLY A 338 3.44 16.19 10.65
C GLY A 338 2.45 16.99 9.80
N PHE A 339 1.17 16.58 9.86
CA PHE A 339 -0.05 17.31 9.46
C PHE A 339 -0.25 17.62 7.95
N ALA A 340 -1.43 17.47 7.33
CA ALA A 340 -2.79 17.42 7.85
C ALA A 340 -3.68 16.45 7.03
N ALA A 341 -4.28 15.48 7.70
CA ALA A 341 -5.50 14.80 7.25
C ALA A 341 -6.50 14.83 8.42
N VAL A 342 -7.67 15.42 8.19
CA VAL A 342 -8.80 15.59 9.13
C VAL A 342 -10.06 15.13 8.36
N PRO A 343 -11.07 14.45 8.96
CA PRO A 343 -11.16 12.99 9.06
C PRO A 343 -12.53 12.44 8.53
N PHE A 344 -12.79 11.14 8.74
CA PHE A 344 -14.12 10.45 8.69
C PHE A 344 -14.74 10.16 7.29
N VAL A 345 -15.44 9.05 7.01
CA VAL A 345 -16.10 7.99 7.79
C VAL A 345 -16.01 6.66 7.01
N LYS A 346 -15.63 5.55 7.68
CA LYS A 346 -16.04 4.19 7.34
C LYS A 346 -17.32 3.87 8.10
N HIS A 347 -18.38 3.43 7.42
CA HIS A 347 -19.42 2.59 8.03
C HIS A 347 -20.14 1.73 6.98
N ALA A 348 -20.47 0.52 7.44
CA ALA A 348 -21.25 -0.57 6.82
C ALA A 348 -20.42 -1.74 6.25
N MET A 349 -19.81 -2.54 7.13
CA MET A 349 -19.67 -3.99 6.95
C MET A 349 -19.59 -4.67 8.33
N SER A 350 -20.76 -5.05 8.87
CA SER A 350 -20.87 -6.23 9.72
C SER A 350 -22.14 -6.97 9.29
N ARG A 351 -21.95 -8.07 8.57
CA ARG A 351 -22.76 -9.30 8.60
C ARG A 351 -22.32 -10.20 7.46
N PHE A 352 -22.28 -11.49 7.78
CA PHE A 352 -21.95 -12.66 6.96
C PHE A 352 -20.48 -13.09 6.99
N GLN A 353 -20.20 -13.96 7.97
CA GLN A 353 -19.17 -14.98 7.92
C GLN A 353 -19.69 -16.16 7.07
N PRO A 354 -18.81 -16.96 6.44
CA PRO A 354 -19.11 -17.61 5.17
C PRO A 354 -19.61 -19.05 5.34
N ALA A 355 -20.42 -19.49 4.38
CA ALA A 355 -20.42 -20.87 3.93
C ALA A 355 -19.71 -20.87 2.57
N ILE A 356 -18.70 -21.72 2.43
CA ILE A 356 -18.25 -22.46 1.23
C ILE A 356 -16.74 -22.72 1.38
N THR A 357 -16.44 -23.95 1.78
CA THR A 357 -15.13 -24.58 1.72
C THR A 357 -14.84 -25.10 0.32
N ASN A 358 -13.61 -24.84 -0.12
CA ASN A 358 -12.67 -25.70 -0.85
C ASN A 358 -13.06 -26.33 -2.20
N ALA A 359 -12.34 -25.88 -3.24
CA ALA A 359 -11.58 -26.80 -4.09
C ALA A 359 -10.32 -26.07 -4.64
N LEU A 360 -9.18 -26.77 -4.62
CA LEU A 360 -7.84 -26.44 -5.17
C LEU A 360 -6.72 -26.06 -4.17
N SER A 361 -6.34 -27.01 -3.31
CA SER A 361 -4.92 -27.28 -2.97
C SER A 361 -4.80 -28.63 -2.26
N GLY A 362 -3.82 -29.45 -2.63
CA GLY A 362 -3.46 -30.67 -1.87
C GLY A 362 -3.05 -30.35 -0.42
N PRO A 363 -2.97 -31.37 0.45
CA PRO A 363 -3.03 -31.15 1.89
C PRO A 363 -1.74 -30.50 2.41
N LYS A 364 -1.84 -29.22 2.78
CA LYS A 364 -1.07 -28.72 3.92
C LYS A 364 -1.71 -29.34 5.18
N PRO A 365 -0.94 -29.78 6.18
CA PRO A 365 -1.51 -30.30 7.42
C PRO A 365 -2.47 -29.24 7.97
N GLU A 366 -3.76 -29.59 8.08
CA GLU A 366 -4.77 -28.74 8.70
C GLU A 366 -4.40 -28.59 10.17
N LEU A 367 -3.73 -27.49 10.50
CA LEU A 367 -3.62 -27.03 11.88
C LEU A 367 -5.05 -26.70 12.34
N PRO A 368 -5.49 -27.18 13.52
CA PRO A 368 -6.83 -26.92 14.02
C PRO A 368 -7.08 -25.41 14.14
N SER A 369 -8.27 -24.95 13.78
CA SER A 369 -8.67 -23.55 13.91
C SER A 369 -8.82 -23.18 15.39
N LYS A 370 -7.71 -22.78 16.03
CA LYS A 370 -7.68 -22.31 17.41
C LYS A 370 -8.31 -20.92 17.52
N ARG A 371 -9.04 -20.66 18.59
CA ARG A 371 -9.54 -19.33 18.97
C ARG A 371 -8.51 -18.66 19.86
N VAL A 372 -7.94 -17.55 19.45
CA VAL A 372 -6.85 -16.88 20.18
C VAL A 372 -7.30 -15.50 20.64
N ALA A 373 -7.19 -15.25 21.95
CA ALA A 373 -7.35 -13.92 22.51
C ALA A 373 -6.04 -13.13 22.37
N VAL A 374 -6.11 -11.86 21.99
CA VAL A 374 -4.94 -10.97 21.98
C VAL A 374 -5.20 -9.78 22.91
N ILE A 375 -4.37 -9.60 23.93
CA ILE A 375 -4.52 -8.50 24.91
C ILE A 375 -3.61 -7.34 24.51
N LEU A 376 -4.21 -6.22 24.11
CA LEU A 376 -3.55 -4.98 23.73
C LEU A 376 -3.50 -4.01 24.92
N SER A 377 -2.62 -3.01 24.81
CA SER A 377 -2.17 -2.13 25.88
C SER A 377 -2.14 -0.64 25.49
N GLY A 378 -2.88 -0.26 24.44
CA GLY A 378 -2.86 1.04 23.78
C GLY A 378 -2.37 0.91 22.34
N ALA A 379 -1.81 1.99 21.76
CA ALA A 379 -1.15 1.94 20.46
C ALA A 379 0.08 2.87 20.40
N GLY A 380 1.26 2.29 20.19
CA GLY A 380 2.53 3.01 20.10
C GLY A 380 3.60 2.38 21.01
N VAL A 381 4.85 2.30 20.53
CA VAL A 381 5.93 1.59 21.25
C VAL A 381 6.21 2.14 22.65
N TYR A 382 6.12 3.46 22.87
CA TYR A 382 6.54 4.09 24.14
C TYR A 382 5.46 4.21 25.21
N ASP A 383 4.19 3.97 24.88
CA ASP A 383 3.04 4.21 25.75
C ASP A 383 1.85 3.28 25.52
N GLY A 384 1.95 2.37 24.56
CA GLY A 384 0.91 1.42 24.19
C GLY A 384 1.49 0.10 23.69
N THR A 385 0.71 -0.60 22.86
CA THR A 385 1.18 -1.79 22.17
C THR A 385 2.13 -1.44 21.04
N GLU A 386 3.25 -2.15 20.93
CA GLU A 386 4.14 -2.06 19.77
C GLU A 386 3.39 -2.53 18.52
N ILE A 387 3.29 -1.63 17.52
CA ILE A 387 2.36 -1.79 16.40
C ILE A 387 2.83 -2.89 15.46
N GLN A 388 4.12 -2.96 15.18
CA GLN A 388 4.69 -3.98 14.29
C GLN A 388 4.65 -5.36 14.92
N GLU A 389 4.81 -5.48 16.24
CA GLU A 389 4.65 -6.74 16.95
C GLU A 389 3.21 -7.25 16.89
N ALA A 390 2.25 -6.38 17.21
CA ALA A 390 0.84 -6.74 17.16
C ALA A 390 0.40 -7.09 15.73
N VAL A 391 0.81 -6.31 14.72
CA VAL A 391 0.49 -6.61 13.31
C VAL A 391 1.13 -7.93 12.87
N SER A 392 2.40 -8.18 13.23
CA SER A 392 3.07 -9.45 12.91
C SER A 392 2.37 -10.64 13.57
N CYS A 393 1.99 -10.51 14.84
CA CYS A 393 1.21 -11.52 15.56
C CYS A 393 -0.12 -11.81 14.86
N LEU A 394 -0.87 -10.78 14.47
CA LEU A 394 -2.15 -10.93 13.77
C LEU A 394 -2.00 -11.56 12.38
N ILE A 395 -0.94 -11.23 11.63
CA ILE A 395 -0.66 -11.84 10.32
C ILE A 395 -0.37 -13.33 10.49
N HIS A 396 0.48 -13.71 11.45
CA HIS A 396 0.81 -15.12 11.68
C HIS A 396 -0.36 -15.92 12.21
N LEU A 397 -1.18 -15.36 13.10
CA LEU A 397 -2.42 -16.00 13.56
C LEU A 397 -3.38 -16.23 12.38
N SER A 398 -3.50 -15.24 11.48
CA SER A 398 -4.29 -15.39 10.26
C SER A 398 -3.73 -16.47 9.33
N LYS A 399 -2.40 -16.56 9.16
CA LYS A 399 -1.75 -17.60 8.36
C LYS A 399 -1.92 -19.00 8.95
N ALA A 400 -2.06 -19.09 10.27
CA ALA A 400 -2.34 -20.32 11.00
C ALA A 400 -3.83 -20.69 11.05
N ASN A 401 -4.71 -19.97 10.32
CA ASN A 401 -6.17 -20.16 10.34
C ASN A 401 -6.81 -20.03 11.74
N ALA A 402 -6.17 -19.28 12.65
CA ALA A 402 -6.73 -19.01 13.97
C ALA A 402 -7.83 -17.93 13.89
N THR A 403 -8.88 -18.09 14.70
CA THR A 403 -9.89 -17.05 14.89
C THR A 403 -9.43 -16.12 16.01
N VAL A 404 -9.30 -14.83 15.73
CA VAL A 404 -8.72 -13.87 16.69
C VAL A 404 -9.77 -12.90 17.22
N GLN A 405 -9.79 -12.69 18.54
CA GLN A 405 -10.48 -11.58 19.18
C GLN A 405 -9.50 -10.77 20.01
N MET A 406 -9.47 -9.46 19.79
CA MET A 406 -8.61 -8.54 20.54
C MET A 406 -9.36 -7.95 21.72
N PHE A 407 -8.64 -7.75 22.82
CA PHE A 407 -9.14 -7.18 24.06
C PHE A 407 -8.19 -6.11 24.59
N ALA A 408 -8.71 -5.13 25.31
CA ALA A 408 -7.89 -4.16 26.03
C ALA A 408 -8.64 -3.63 27.26
N PRO A 409 -7.94 -3.29 28.37
CA PRO A 409 -8.58 -2.63 29.51
C PRO A 409 -9.14 -1.26 29.12
N ASN A 410 -10.31 -0.92 29.64
CA ASN A 410 -10.91 0.41 29.44
C ASN A 410 -10.44 1.40 30.53
N ILE A 411 -9.17 1.77 30.46
CA ILE A 411 -8.51 2.68 31.41
C ILE A 411 -7.77 3.79 30.67
N ASP A 412 -7.45 4.88 31.36
CA ASP A 412 -6.56 5.89 30.82
C ASP A 412 -5.13 5.34 30.74
N GLN A 413 -4.40 5.71 29.68
CA GLN A 413 -2.97 5.46 29.56
C GLN A 413 -2.22 6.21 30.66
N HIS A 414 -1.20 5.60 31.24
CA HIS A 414 -0.40 6.26 32.28
C HIS A 414 0.33 7.49 31.75
N HIS A 415 0.91 7.39 30.56
CA HIS A 415 1.51 8.50 29.84
C HIS A 415 1.01 8.51 28.40
N VAL A 416 0.96 9.70 27.79
CA VAL A 416 0.79 9.85 26.35
C VAL A 416 2.08 10.44 25.82
N ILE A 417 2.78 9.69 24.99
CA ILE A 417 4.09 10.05 24.49
C ILE A 417 3.96 10.62 23.09
N ASN A 418 4.68 11.70 22.81
CA ASN A 418 4.90 12.12 21.44
C ASN A 418 6.00 11.23 20.84
N HIS A 419 5.64 10.23 20.03
CA HIS A 419 6.62 9.31 19.44
C HIS A 419 7.61 9.97 18.47
N LEU A 420 7.44 11.24 18.13
CA LEU A 420 8.42 12.02 17.35
C LEU A 420 9.56 12.55 18.23
N THR A 421 9.23 12.99 19.45
CA THR A 421 10.20 13.63 20.35
C THR A 421 10.61 12.76 21.53
N GLY A 422 9.81 11.73 21.84
CA GLY A 422 9.96 10.89 23.03
C GLY A 422 9.39 11.51 24.31
N ASP A 423 8.87 12.74 24.24
CA ASP A 423 8.41 13.48 25.42
C ASP A 423 7.02 13.03 25.88
N VAL A 424 6.81 13.08 27.20
CA VAL A 424 5.47 13.00 27.79
C VAL A 424 4.69 14.27 27.44
N THR A 425 3.50 14.09 26.90
CA THR A 425 2.57 15.17 26.58
C THR A 425 1.58 15.40 27.72
N ASN A 426 0.90 16.55 27.70
CA ASN A 426 -0.20 16.86 28.63
C ASN A 426 -1.55 16.28 28.19
N GLU A 427 -1.56 15.37 27.19
CA GLU A 427 -2.79 14.72 26.71
C GLU A 427 -3.19 13.54 27.61
N THR A 428 -4.48 13.21 27.63
CA THR A 428 -5.00 11.96 28.19
C THR A 428 -5.61 11.15 27.06
N ARG A 429 -5.24 9.87 26.98
CA ARG A 429 -5.79 8.91 26.01
C ARG A 429 -6.18 7.63 26.73
N ASN A 430 -7.13 6.90 26.17
CA ASN A 430 -7.65 5.66 26.75
C ASN A 430 -7.07 4.43 26.03
N VAL A 431 -6.66 3.44 26.81
CA VAL A 431 -6.00 2.20 26.36
C VAL A 431 -6.87 1.43 25.35
N LEU A 432 -8.14 1.19 25.66
CA LEU A 432 -9.08 0.51 24.75
C LEU A 432 -9.28 1.28 23.44
N VAL A 433 -9.49 2.60 23.53
CA VAL A 433 -9.71 3.47 22.37
C VAL A 433 -8.49 3.48 21.45
N GLU A 434 -7.29 3.58 22.03
CA GLU A 434 -6.05 3.57 21.25
C GLU A 434 -5.78 2.18 20.67
N SER A 435 -6.01 1.10 21.41
CA SER A 435 -5.93 -0.28 20.89
C SER A 435 -6.90 -0.54 19.72
N ALA A 436 -8.04 0.16 19.66
CA ALA A 436 -8.96 0.07 18.53
C ALA A 436 -8.33 0.53 17.20
N ARG A 437 -7.26 1.34 17.24
CA ARG A 437 -6.49 1.73 16.04
C ARG A 437 -5.78 0.54 15.42
N ILE A 438 -5.16 -0.32 16.24
CA ILE A 438 -4.52 -1.57 15.81
C ILE A 438 -5.59 -2.57 15.35
N ALA A 439 -6.63 -2.74 16.17
CA ALA A 439 -7.69 -3.71 15.92
C ALA A 439 -8.68 -3.33 14.80
N ARG A 440 -8.50 -2.17 14.15
CA ARG A 440 -9.43 -1.61 13.16
C ARG A 440 -10.87 -1.54 13.67
N GLY A 441 -11.03 -1.18 14.94
CA GLY A 441 -12.31 -1.08 15.65
C GLY A 441 -12.86 -2.41 16.20
N LYS A 442 -12.17 -3.54 16.00
CA LYS A 442 -12.58 -4.87 16.50
C LYS A 442 -11.84 -5.26 17.77
N VAL A 443 -11.97 -4.44 18.81
CA VAL A 443 -11.42 -4.71 20.15
C VAL A 443 -12.55 -4.62 21.17
N GLU A 444 -12.56 -5.55 22.12
CA GLU A 444 -13.52 -5.57 23.22
C GLU A 444 -12.86 -5.17 24.54
N GLN A 445 -13.69 -4.76 25.48
CA GLN A 445 -13.28 -4.54 26.87
C GLN A 445 -12.75 -5.85 27.44
N LEU A 446 -11.57 -5.83 28.08
CA LEU A 446 -10.94 -7.03 28.63
C LEU A 446 -11.86 -7.76 29.62
N GLU A 447 -12.71 -7.03 30.32
CA GLU A 447 -13.73 -7.52 31.24
C GLU A 447 -14.76 -8.46 30.58
N ALA A 448 -14.95 -8.34 29.27
CA ALA A 448 -15.85 -9.21 28.51
C ALA A 448 -15.22 -10.55 28.13
N LEU A 449 -13.90 -10.69 28.28
CA LEU A 449 -13.18 -11.92 27.92
C LEU A 449 -13.60 -13.07 28.84
N LYS A 450 -14.05 -14.16 28.20
CA LYS A 450 -14.31 -15.45 28.86
C LYS A 450 -13.27 -16.47 28.44
N VAL A 451 -12.49 -16.97 29.38
CA VAL A 451 -11.33 -17.83 29.09
C VAL A 451 -11.75 -19.13 28.42
N GLU A 452 -12.94 -19.66 28.71
CA GLU A 452 -13.53 -20.84 28.08
C GLU A 452 -13.75 -20.68 26.56
N ASP A 453 -13.89 -19.46 26.06
CA ASP A 453 -14.16 -19.16 24.64
C ASP A 453 -12.89 -19.10 23.78
N PHE A 454 -11.71 -19.22 24.38
CA PHE A 454 -10.42 -19.14 23.69
C PHE A 454 -9.54 -20.33 24.04
N ASP A 455 -8.74 -20.77 23.09
CA ASP A 455 -7.81 -21.89 23.26
C ASP A 455 -6.44 -21.40 23.71
N ALA A 456 -6.06 -20.16 23.40
CA ALA A 456 -4.82 -19.52 23.84
C ALA A 456 -4.96 -18.00 23.99
N VAL A 457 -3.98 -17.37 24.64
CA VAL A 457 -3.87 -15.90 24.74
C VAL A 457 -2.47 -15.42 24.38
N ILE A 458 -2.37 -14.30 23.67
CA ILE A 458 -1.10 -13.65 23.34
C ILE A 458 -1.12 -12.20 23.82
N VAL A 459 -0.01 -11.75 24.41
CA VAL A 459 0.21 -10.36 24.85
C VAL A 459 1.41 -9.79 24.09
N PRO A 460 1.16 -8.92 23.08
CA PRO A 460 2.21 -8.15 22.42
C PRO A 460 2.92 -7.20 23.38
N GLY A 461 4.15 -6.80 23.04
CA GLY A 461 4.95 -5.89 23.85
C GLY A 461 4.66 -4.41 23.59
N GLY A 462 5.71 -3.61 23.71
CA GLY A 462 5.63 -2.16 23.84
C GLY A 462 5.49 -1.72 25.30
N PHE A 463 5.89 -0.49 25.58
CA PHE A 463 5.89 0.06 26.94
C PHE A 463 4.50 0.14 27.56
N GLY A 464 3.41 0.06 26.78
CA GLY A 464 2.06 -0.10 27.33
C GLY A 464 1.91 -1.38 28.16
N ALA A 465 2.61 -2.47 27.83
CA ALA A 465 2.63 -3.66 28.69
C ALA A 465 3.29 -3.37 30.06
N ALA A 466 4.33 -2.53 30.07
CA ALA A 466 5.06 -2.13 31.26
C ALA A 466 4.46 -0.95 32.04
N LYS A 467 3.58 -0.15 31.41
CA LYS A 467 3.00 1.09 31.97
C LYS A 467 1.48 1.02 32.22
N ASN A 468 0.74 0.28 31.39
CA ASN A 468 -0.72 0.24 31.42
C ASN A 468 -1.25 -1.14 31.86
N LEU A 469 -0.69 -2.23 31.33
CA LEU A 469 -1.05 -3.59 31.78
C LEU A 469 -0.35 -3.97 33.09
N SER A 470 0.67 -3.21 33.48
CA SER A 470 1.38 -3.34 34.74
C SER A 470 2.09 -2.03 35.10
N SER A 471 2.67 -1.98 36.31
CA SER A 471 3.50 -0.85 36.76
C SER A 471 5.01 -1.08 36.63
N PHE A 472 5.44 -2.07 35.82
CA PHE A 472 6.85 -2.45 35.68
C PHE A 472 7.79 -1.28 35.35
N ALA A 473 7.38 -0.38 34.46
CA ALA A 473 8.19 0.78 34.06
C ALA A 473 8.48 1.75 35.22
N PHE A 474 7.75 1.64 36.33
CA PHE A 474 7.85 2.52 37.50
C PHE A 474 8.40 1.79 38.73
N ASP A 475 7.95 0.56 38.95
CA ASP A 475 8.19 -0.19 40.19
C ASP A 475 9.21 -1.34 40.01
N GLY A 476 9.64 -1.63 38.77
CA GLY A 476 10.55 -2.74 38.46
C GLY A 476 10.03 -4.07 39.00
N ALA A 477 10.87 -4.83 39.72
CA ALA A 477 10.48 -6.12 40.30
C ALA A 477 9.34 -6.05 41.34
N LYS A 478 9.02 -4.87 41.87
CA LYS A 478 7.90 -4.65 42.81
C LYS A 478 6.59 -4.28 42.11
N MET A 479 6.55 -4.43 40.78
CA MET A 479 5.38 -4.14 39.96
C MET A 479 4.11 -4.81 40.44
N ASN A 480 2.99 -4.15 40.15
CA ASN A 480 1.67 -4.74 40.17
C ASN A 480 1.20 -4.94 38.72
N VAL A 481 0.52 -6.05 38.46
CA VAL A 481 -0.19 -6.28 37.19
C VAL A 481 -1.59 -5.71 37.31
N GLN A 482 -2.10 -5.10 36.23
CA GLN A 482 -3.46 -4.57 36.19
C GLN A 482 -4.45 -5.70 36.56
N PRO A 483 -5.43 -5.48 37.47
CA PRO A 483 -6.19 -6.57 38.08
C PRO A 483 -6.92 -7.52 37.12
N GLN A 484 -7.46 -7.00 36.01
CA GLN A 484 -8.15 -7.80 35.01
C GLN A 484 -7.17 -8.58 34.13
N VAL A 485 -6.02 -7.99 33.81
CA VAL A 485 -4.93 -8.70 33.11
C VAL A 485 -4.43 -9.85 33.98
N ALA A 486 -4.19 -9.60 35.26
CA ALA A 486 -3.79 -10.62 36.23
C ALA A 486 -4.83 -11.75 36.31
N ALA A 487 -6.09 -11.42 36.55
CA ALA A 487 -7.17 -12.40 36.63
C ALA A 487 -7.31 -13.23 35.34
N THR A 488 -7.20 -12.58 34.18
CA THR A 488 -7.29 -13.24 32.87
C THR A 488 -6.15 -14.22 32.66
N LEU A 489 -4.89 -13.78 32.78
CA LEU A 489 -3.74 -14.63 32.53
C LEU A 489 -3.65 -15.78 33.55
N THR A 490 -3.93 -15.52 34.84
CA THR A 490 -4.02 -16.57 35.85
C THR A 490 -5.10 -17.59 35.51
N SER A 491 -6.23 -17.17 34.96
CA SER A 491 -7.29 -18.09 34.51
C SER A 491 -6.87 -18.93 33.29
N PHE A 492 -6.19 -18.36 32.28
CA PHE A 492 -5.60 -19.14 31.18
C PHE A 492 -4.59 -20.18 31.68
N HIS A 493 -3.69 -19.79 32.59
CA HIS A 493 -2.69 -20.68 33.19
C HIS A 493 -3.33 -21.80 34.02
N ALA A 494 -4.33 -21.47 34.86
CA ALA A 494 -5.06 -22.45 35.66
C ALA A 494 -5.80 -23.49 34.79
N ASN A 495 -6.32 -23.06 33.64
CA ASN A 495 -6.97 -23.91 32.65
C ASN A 495 -5.98 -24.62 31.70
N LYS A 496 -4.66 -24.49 31.95
CA LYS A 496 -3.61 -25.09 31.12
C LYS A 496 -3.73 -24.71 29.64
N LYS A 497 -4.06 -23.47 29.36
CA LYS A 497 -4.13 -22.92 27.99
C LYS A 497 -2.86 -22.15 27.66
N PRO A 498 -2.31 -22.24 26.43
CA PRO A 498 -1.07 -21.58 26.06
C PRO A 498 -1.13 -20.05 26.21
N ILE A 499 -0.03 -19.48 26.71
CA ILE A 499 0.18 -18.04 26.87
C ILE A 499 1.41 -17.62 26.06
N GLY A 500 1.23 -16.72 25.09
CA GLY A 500 2.33 -16.10 24.33
C GLY A 500 2.69 -14.72 24.87
N LEU A 501 3.96 -14.48 25.18
CA LEU A 501 4.47 -13.20 25.70
C LEU A 501 5.66 -12.73 24.86
N MET A 502 5.60 -11.56 24.23
CA MET A 502 6.70 -11.06 23.41
C MET A 502 7.22 -9.70 23.88
N CYS A 503 8.47 -9.42 23.54
CA CYS A 503 9.18 -8.22 23.92
C CYS A 503 9.18 -8.03 25.43
N ILE A 504 8.65 -6.94 25.97
CA ILE A 504 8.65 -6.67 27.41
C ILE A 504 7.54 -7.39 28.17
N ALA A 505 6.53 -7.95 27.49
CA ALA A 505 5.40 -8.64 28.13
C ALA A 505 5.77 -9.82 29.06
N PRO A 506 6.88 -10.55 28.89
CA PRO A 506 7.33 -11.59 29.83
C PRO A 506 7.45 -11.12 31.29
N VAL A 507 7.70 -9.83 31.57
CA VAL A 507 7.74 -9.34 32.96
C VAL A 507 6.40 -9.52 33.70
N ILE A 508 5.28 -9.48 32.96
CA ILE A 508 3.94 -9.78 33.51
C ILE A 508 3.84 -11.26 33.88
N GLY A 509 4.32 -12.15 33.00
CA GLY A 509 4.36 -13.58 33.25
C GLY A 509 5.21 -13.94 34.47
N ALA A 510 6.35 -13.28 34.64
CA ALA A 510 7.24 -13.47 35.78
C ALA A 510 6.57 -13.12 37.11
N ASN A 511 5.82 -12.02 37.16
CA ASN A 511 5.10 -11.59 38.35
C ASN A 511 3.96 -12.55 38.72
N LEU A 512 3.22 -13.05 37.73
CA LEU A 512 2.03 -13.89 37.96
C LEU A 512 2.38 -15.37 38.18
N PHE A 513 3.50 -15.85 37.62
CA PHE A 513 3.86 -17.26 37.60
C PHE A 513 5.29 -17.49 38.11
N PRO A 514 5.51 -17.43 39.43
CA PRO A 514 6.80 -17.80 40.02
C PRO A 514 7.26 -19.18 39.54
N GLY A 515 8.52 -19.29 39.13
CA GLY A 515 9.13 -20.48 38.56
C GLY A 515 8.96 -20.66 37.05
N ALA A 516 8.22 -19.77 36.36
CA ALA A 516 8.12 -19.81 34.91
C ALA A 516 9.47 -19.51 34.24
N GLN A 517 9.76 -20.21 33.14
CA GLN A 517 10.91 -19.94 32.30
C GLN A 517 10.53 -18.95 31.19
N LEU A 518 11.28 -17.85 31.07
CA LEU A 518 10.97 -16.73 30.19
C LEU A 518 12.23 -16.23 29.47
N THR A 519 12.07 -15.70 28.26
CA THR A 519 13.15 -15.00 27.56
C THR A 519 12.77 -13.58 27.20
N LEU A 520 13.73 -12.67 27.36
CA LEU A 520 13.74 -11.32 26.77
C LEU A 520 14.86 -11.20 25.71
N GLY A 521 15.54 -12.30 25.38
CA GLY A 521 16.80 -12.30 24.66
C GLY A 521 18.02 -12.30 25.60
N HIS A 522 19.17 -11.84 25.11
CA HIS A 522 20.39 -11.74 25.94
C HIS A 522 20.30 -10.60 26.94
N ARG A 523 20.93 -10.75 28.12
CA ARG A 523 21.03 -9.70 29.15
C ARG A 523 21.93 -8.55 28.73
N THR A 524 23.03 -8.87 28.05
CA THR A 524 24.09 -7.92 27.71
C THR A 524 24.59 -8.13 26.29
N GLY A 525 24.89 -7.05 25.58
CA GLY A 525 25.49 -7.08 24.24
C GLY A 525 25.30 -5.74 23.54
N ALA A 526 26.00 -5.52 22.42
CA ALA A 526 25.95 -4.25 21.69
C ALA A 526 24.54 -3.87 21.17
N ALA A 527 23.65 -4.86 21.02
CA ALA A 527 22.26 -4.70 20.57
C ALA A 527 21.25 -5.24 21.60
N TRP A 528 21.68 -5.46 22.85
CA TRP A 528 20.88 -6.05 23.91
C TRP A 528 20.98 -5.20 25.17
N SER A 529 19.88 -4.55 25.54
CA SER A 529 19.78 -3.65 26.69
C SER A 529 18.85 -4.19 27.80
N ASN A 530 18.74 -5.53 27.90
CA ASN A 530 17.69 -6.19 28.68
C ASN A 530 18.08 -6.54 30.13
N GLY A 531 19.35 -6.36 30.52
CA GLY A 531 19.87 -6.80 31.82
C GLY A 531 18.98 -6.41 33.00
N GLY A 532 18.57 -5.14 33.08
CA GLY A 532 17.70 -4.68 34.17
C GLY A 532 16.32 -5.33 34.21
N ALA A 533 15.74 -5.66 33.04
CA ALA A 533 14.46 -6.35 32.98
C ALA A 533 14.59 -7.85 33.31
N SER A 534 15.66 -8.48 32.85
CA SER A 534 15.99 -9.88 33.18
C SER A 534 16.25 -10.05 34.68
N ASP A 535 17.02 -9.16 35.29
CA ASP A 535 17.29 -9.22 36.74
C ASP A 535 16.00 -9.01 37.56
N ALA A 536 15.08 -8.17 37.06
CA ALA A 536 13.77 -8.00 37.70
C ALA A 536 12.88 -9.25 37.57
N ILE A 537 12.93 -9.97 36.44
CA ILE A 537 12.23 -11.25 36.27
C ILE A 537 12.72 -12.28 37.31
N GLU A 538 14.02 -12.36 37.54
CA GLU A 538 14.60 -13.28 38.55
C GLU A 538 14.25 -12.88 39.97
N ALA A 539 14.22 -11.58 40.27
CA ALA A 539 13.76 -11.08 41.56
C ALA A 539 12.28 -11.41 41.85
N MET A 540 11.48 -11.67 40.81
CA MET A 540 10.09 -12.17 40.91
C MET A 540 10.00 -13.71 40.98
N ASN A 541 11.13 -14.39 41.19
CA ASN A 541 11.27 -15.86 41.26
C ASN A 541 10.95 -16.60 39.95
N ALA A 542 11.02 -15.94 38.79
CA ALA A 542 11.00 -16.60 37.49
C ALA A 542 12.43 -16.83 36.97
N VAL A 543 12.58 -17.67 35.95
CA VAL A 543 13.89 -18.04 35.39
C VAL A 543 14.07 -17.38 34.03
N VAL A 544 15.12 -16.59 33.86
CA VAL A 544 15.48 -16.03 32.55
C VAL A 544 16.37 -17.00 31.78
N VAL A 545 15.94 -17.37 30.59
CA VAL A 545 16.74 -18.13 29.63
C VAL A 545 17.11 -17.22 28.47
N GLU A 546 18.41 -17.00 28.25
CA GLU A 546 18.87 -16.19 27.12
C GLU A 546 18.62 -16.91 25.80
N LYS A 547 18.16 -16.15 24.81
CA LYS A 547 17.85 -16.60 23.46
C LYS A 547 18.34 -15.58 22.44
N ASP A 548 18.78 -16.05 21.28
CA ASP A 548 19.11 -15.17 20.17
C ASP A 548 17.86 -14.49 19.59
N SER A 549 18.05 -13.43 18.81
CA SER A 549 16.96 -12.60 18.28
C SER A 549 15.98 -13.35 17.36
N ASP A 550 16.39 -14.49 16.80
CA ASP A 550 15.55 -15.35 15.98
C ASP A 550 15.04 -16.58 16.73
N GLU A 551 15.32 -16.73 18.02
CA GLU A 551 14.85 -17.85 18.83
C GLU A 551 13.64 -17.50 19.72
N ILE A 552 12.93 -18.53 20.17
CA ILE A 552 11.87 -18.44 21.18
C ILE A 552 12.18 -19.39 22.34
N LEU A 553 11.54 -19.16 23.48
CA LEU A 553 11.56 -20.07 24.62
C LEU A 553 10.18 -20.66 24.85
N VAL A 554 10.13 -21.97 25.11
CA VAL A 554 8.91 -22.71 25.43
C VAL A 554 9.04 -23.30 26.83
N ASP A 555 8.30 -22.77 27.78
CA ASP A 555 8.09 -23.39 29.09
C ASP A 555 6.91 -24.35 29.00
N ALA A 556 7.21 -25.61 28.68
CA ALA A 556 6.19 -26.66 28.56
C ALA A 556 5.43 -26.92 29.88
N THR A 557 6.03 -26.63 31.03
CA THR A 557 5.40 -26.88 32.35
C THR A 557 4.28 -25.88 32.61
N ASN A 558 4.55 -24.61 32.32
CA ASN A 558 3.58 -23.52 32.50
C ASN A 558 2.76 -23.23 31.24
N LYS A 559 3.08 -23.88 30.11
CA LYS A 559 2.55 -23.60 28.77
C LYS A 559 2.72 -22.13 28.36
N ILE A 560 3.89 -21.58 28.61
CA ILE A 560 4.23 -20.20 28.26
C ILE A 560 5.25 -20.23 27.13
N VAL A 561 4.99 -19.46 26.07
CA VAL A 561 5.94 -19.22 24.98
C VAL A 561 6.36 -17.76 25.05
N SER A 562 7.67 -17.51 25.03
CA SER A 562 8.20 -16.14 25.03
C SER A 562 9.21 -15.89 23.92
N ALA A 563 9.25 -14.65 23.43
CA ALA A 563 10.09 -14.25 22.31
C ALA A 563 10.72 -12.86 22.55
N PRO A 564 12.00 -12.66 22.21
CA PRO A 564 12.68 -11.38 22.41
C PRO A 564 12.04 -10.21 21.63
N ALA A 565 11.61 -10.43 20.39
CA ALA A 565 11.05 -9.40 19.51
C ALA A 565 11.87 -8.08 19.57
N TYR A 566 11.26 -6.91 19.77
CA TYR A 566 12.00 -5.64 19.82
C TYR A 566 12.83 -5.40 21.09
N MET A 567 12.96 -6.38 21.99
CA MET A 567 14.02 -6.35 23.02
C MET A 567 15.43 -6.50 22.38
N TYR A 568 15.50 -6.84 21.09
CA TYR A 568 16.70 -6.74 20.28
C TYR A 568 16.75 -5.40 19.54
N ASP A 569 17.61 -4.48 19.99
CA ASP A 569 17.67 -3.09 19.50
C ASP A 569 18.08 -2.97 18.01
N ALA A 570 18.78 -3.99 17.48
CA ALA A 570 19.15 -4.06 16.06
C ALA A 570 18.12 -4.84 15.21
N GLY A 571 16.96 -5.17 15.78
CA GLY A 571 15.89 -5.89 15.09
C GLY A 571 15.30 -5.08 13.93
N THR A 572 15.24 -5.71 12.75
CA THR A 572 14.51 -5.16 11.60
C THR A 572 13.05 -5.60 11.66
N PRO A 573 12.11 -4.88 11.01
CA PRO A 573 10.71 -5.33 10.92
C PRO A 573 10.56 -6.77 10.43
N GLY A 574 11.39 -7.21 9.48
CA GLY A 574 11.39 -8.58 8.96
C GLY A 574 11.85 -9.62 9.99
N SER A 575 12.96 -9.36 10.68
CA SER A 575 13.45 -10.29 11.72
C SER A 575 12.49 -10.39 12.91
N ILE A 576 11.85 -9.28 13.30
CA ILE A 576 10.83 -9.30 14.36
C ILE A 576 9.57 -10.04 13.91
N TYR A 577 9.15 -9.82 12.65
CA TYR A 577 8.06 -10.58 12.05
C TYR A 577 8.34 -12.09 12.10
N ASP A 578 9.54 -12.54 11.74
CA ASP A 578 9.91 -13.96 11.76
C ASP A 578 9.97 -14.52 13.19
N ASN A 579 10.54 -13.79 14.14
CA ASN A 579 10.62 -14.18 15.55
C ASN A 579 9.23 -14.35 16.18
N ILE A 580 8.32 -13.40 15.94
CA ILE A 580 6.92 -13.49 16.40
C ILE A 580 6.18 -14.63 15.70
N GLY A 581 6.51 -14.93 14.44
CA GLY A 581 5.97 -16.07 13.73
C GLY A 581 6.23 -17.39 14.43
N LYS A 582 7.47 -17.61 14.88
CA LYS A 582 7.85 -18.80 15.65
C LYS A 582 7.03 -18.91 16.95
N LEU A 583 6.85 -17.79 17.67
CA LEU A 583 6.03 -17.77 18.89
C LEU A 583 4.58 -18.14 18.59
N VAL A 584 3.98 -17.53 17.57
CA VAL A 584 2.58 -17.80 17.20
C VAL A 584 2.39 -19.25 16.77
N GLU A 585 3.30 -19.78 15.95
CA GLU A 585 3.27 -21.18 15.51
C GLU A 585 3.27 -22.13 16.71
N GLU A 586 4.14 -21.89 17.69
CA GLU A 586 4.19 -22.73 18.89
C GLU A 586 2.93 -22.60 19.75
N VAL A 587 2.46 -21.37 20.00
CA VAL A 587 1.23 -21.12 20.78
C VAL A 587 0.02 -21.82 20.16
N VAL A 588 -0.13 -21.78 18.83
CA VAL A 588 -1.24 -22.44 18.12
C VAL A 588 -1.09 -23.95 18.12
N ARG A 589 0.14 -24.47 18.09
CA ARG A 589 0.44 -25.91 18.10
C ARG A 589 0.20 -26.58 19.45
N MET A 590 0.35 -25.84 20.55
CA MET A 590 0.17 -26.37 21.90
C MET A 590 -1.31 -26.69 22.21
N ASP A 591 -1.53 -27.87 22.80
CA ASP A 591 -2.83 -28.35 23.29
C ASP A 591 -2.98 -28.15 24.78
#